data_AF-A0A7K1T388-F1
#
_entry.id   AF-A0A7K1T388-F1
#
_cell.length_a   1.000
_cell.length_b   1.000
_cell.length_c   1.000
_cell.angle_alpha   90.00
_cell.angle_beta   90.00
_cell.angle_gamma   90.00
#
_symmetry.space_group_name_H-M   'P 1'
#
loop_
_entity.id
_entity.type
_entity.pdbx_description
1 polymer ?
#
loop_
_entity_poly.entity_id
_entity_poly.type
_entity_poly.pdbx_seq_one_letter_code
_entity_poly.pdbx_strand_id
1 'polypeptide(L)' 'MATIDTIAGVLESNLDIDPATVTPEATFESLGIDSLDMVELICDLEEACEVDFGEPEGLVTVGDLVAYIDSL' A
#
# COMPACT_ATOMS: atom_id res chain seq x y z
N MET A 1 1.18 7.62 10.17
CA MET A 1 2.45 8.11 9.54
C MET A 1 3.51 7.01 9.38
N ALA A 2 3.43 5.88 10.10
CA ALA A 2 4.28 4.71 9.86
C ALA A 2 3.80 3.87 8.66
N THR A 3 2.49 3.88 8.36
CA THR A 3 1.89 3.04 7.33
C THR A 3 2.45 3.28 5.93
N ILE A 4 2.64 4.55 5.53
CA ILE A 4 3.21 4.87 4.22
C ILE A 4 4.66 4.41 4.09
N ASP A 5 5.45 4.47 5.17
CA ASP A 5 6.83 3.97 5.21
C ASP A 5 6.85 2.44 5.08
N THR A 6 5.95 1.73 5.77
CA THR A 6 5.81 0.28 5.63
C THR A 6 5.41 -0.11 4.22
N ILE A 7 4.39 0.55 3.66
CA ILE A 7 3.94 0.34 2.28
C ILE A 7 5.09 0.59 1.30
N ALA A 8 5.79 1.71 1.44
CA ALA A 8 6.91 2.05 0.57
C ALA A 8 8.06 1.02 0.64
N GLY A 9 8.35 0.47 1.83
CA GLY A 9 9.35 -0.59 2.00
C GLY A 9 8.93 -1.92 1.37
N VAL A 10 7.66 -2.31 1.52
CA VAL A 10 7.12 -3.54 0.90
C VAL A 10 7.11 -3.39 -0.62
N LEU A 11 6.74 -2.22 -1.15
CA LEU A 11 6.78 -1.91 -2.58
C LEU A 11 8.21 -1.90 -3.14
N GLU A 12 9.18 -1.36 -2.39
CA GLU A 12 10.59 -1.39 -2.80
C GLU A 12 11.11 -2.83 -2.88
N SER A 13 10.85 -3.66 -1.88
CA SER A 13 11.31 -5.05 -1.87
C SER A 13 10.59 -5.98 -2.85
N ASN A 14 9.28 -5.80 -3.07
CA ASN A 14 8.51 -6.66 -3.96
C ASN A 14 8.54 -6.22 -5.42
N LEU A 15 8.46 -4.90 -5.67
CA LEU A 15 8.22 -4.33 -6.99
C LEU A 15 9.38 -3.46 -7.49
N ASP A 16 10.47 -3.32 -6.73
CA ASP A 16 11.61 -2.45 -7.06
C ASP A 16 11.17 -0.97 -7.25
N ILE A 17 10.09 -0.57 -6.55
CA ILE A 17 9.55 0.79 -6.62
C ILE A 17 10.30 1.67 -5.63
N ASP A 18 10.79 2.80 -6.10
CA ASP A 18 11.55 3.73 -5.27
C ASP A 18 10.62 4.38 -4.22
N PRO A 19 10.91 4.25 -2.92
CA PRO A 19 10.05 4.76 -1.85
C PRO A 19 9.91 6.28 -1.90
N ALA A 20 10.84 7.00 -2.55
CA ALA A 20 10.72 8.44 -2.77
C ALA A 20 9.59 8.81 -3.74
N THR A 21 9.16 7.87 -4.59
CA THR A 21 8.04 8.06 -5.54
C THR A 21 6.69 7.75 -4.92
N VAL A 22 6.68 6.99 -3.81
CA VAL A 22 5.49 6.61 -3.03
C VAL A 22 5.02 7.82 -2.23
N THR A 23 4.32 8.71 -2.92
CA THR A 23 3.72 9.92 -2.35
C THR A 23 2.20 9.73 -2.23
N PRO A 24 1.53 10.37 -1.26
CA PRO A 24 0.07 10.26 -1.12
C PRO A 24 -0.70 10.74 -2.36
N GLU A 25 -0.09 11.57 -3.20
CA GLU A 25 -0.65 12.06 -4.46
C GLU A 25 -0.42 11.10 -5.64
N ALA A 26 0.51 10.13 -5.50
CA ALA A 26 0.79 9.14 -6.54
C ALA A 26 -0.34 8.11 -6.64
N THR A 27 -0.64 7.70 -7.87
CA THR A 27 -1.61 6.63 -8.14
C THR A 27 -0.92 5.29 -8.25
N PHE A 28 -1.60 4.21 -7.88
CA PHE A 28 -1.09 2.84 -8.01
C PHE A 28 -0.67 2.53 -9.46
N GLU A 29 -1.49 2.91 -10.44
CA GLU A 29 -1.14 2.80 -11.86
C GLU A 29 0.17 3.54 -12.22
N SER A 30 0.40 4.74 -11.67
CA SER A 30 1.62 5.51 -11.98
C SER A 30 2.89 4.89 -11.39
N LEU A 31 2.73 4.15 -10.29
CA LEU A 31 3.80 3.42 -9.63
C LEU A 31 3.99 2.02 -10.23
N GLY A 32 3.13 1.60 -11.16
CA GLY A 32 3.15 0.26 -11.74
C GLY A 32 2.61 -0.81 -10.78
N ILE A 33 1.76 -0.42 -9.85
CA ILE A 33 1.09 -1.30 -8.89
C ILE A 33 -0.26 -1.69 -9.49
N ASP A 34 -0.45 -2.98 -9.70
CA ASP A 34 -1.71 -3.55 -10.15
C ASP A 34 -2.58 -3.99 -8.95
N SER A 35 -3.82 -4.39 -9.23
CA SER A 35 -4.75 -4.87 -8.19
C SER A 35 -4.23 -6.12 -7.46
N LEU A 36 -3.37 -6.93 -8.07
CA LEU A 36 -2.76 -8.09 -7.42
C LEU A 36 -1.69 -7.69 -6.41
N ASP A 37 -0.83 -6.75 -6.77
CA ASP A 37 0.22 -6.23 -5.89
C ASP A 37 -0.36 -5.60 -4.62
N MET A 38 -1.48 -4.89 -4.76
CA MET A 38 -2.24 -4.34 -3.64
C MET A 38 -2.75 -5.43 -2.69
N VAL A 39 -3.23 -6.56 -3.22
CA VAL A 39 -3.72 -7.69 -2.41
C VAL A 39 -2.56 -8.34 -1.66
N GLU A 40 -1.40 -8.54 -2.31
CA GLU A 40 -0.20 -9.07 -1.64
C GLU A 40 0.26 -8.13 -0.52
N LEU A 41 0.27 -6.83 -0.78
CA LEU A 41 0.68 -5.81 0.18
C LEU A 41 -0.25 -5.73 1.40
N ILE A 42 -1.57 -5.81 1.18
CA ILE A 42 -2.56 -5.91 2.26
C ILE A 42 -2.33 -7.19 3.06
N CYS A 43 -2.18 -8.35 2.40
CA CYS A 43 -1.92 -9.63 3.08
C CYS A 43 -0.67 -9.59 3.98
N ASP A 44 0.44 -9.02 3.49
CA ASP A 44 1.67 -8.89 4.28
C ASP A 44 1.45 -7.98 5.51
N LEU A 45 0.71 -6.90 5.34
CA LEU A 45 0.36 -6.00 6.44
C LEU A 45 -0.56 -6.67 7.46
N GLU A 46 -1.55 -7.43 7.00
CA GLU A 46 -2.49 -8.19 7.83
C GLU A 46 -1.76 -9.22 8.69
N GLU A 47 -0.82 -9.97 8.09
CA GLU A 47 -0.01 -10.94 8.80
C GLU A 47 0.94 -10.28 9.81
N ALA A 48 1.57 -9.17 9.42
CA ALA A 48 2.49 -8.43 10.30
C ALA A 48 1.78 -7.78 11.50
N CYS A 49 0.52 -7.36 11.32
CA CYS A 49 -0.26 -6.68 12.34
C CYS A 49 -1.22 -7.61 13.10
N GLU A 50 -1.32 -8.90 12.72
CA GLU A 50 -2.29 -9.87 13.22
C GLU A 50 -3.76 -9.34 13.17
N VAL A 51 -4.08 -8.56 12.14
CA VAL A 51 -5.41 -7.97 11.91
C VAL A 51 -5.85 -8.18 10.47
N ASP A 52 -7.15 -8.18 10.24
CA ASP A 52 -7.75 -8.29 8.91
C ASP A 52 -8.19 -6.88 8.49
N PHE A 53 -7.50 -6.32 7.50
CA PHE A 53 -7.82 -5.02 6.93
C PHE A 53 -8.90 -5.15 5.83
N GLY A 54 -9.04 -6.33 5.24
CA GLY A 54 -9.96 -6.61 4.14
C GLY A 54 -9.47 -6.05 2.80
N GLU A 55 -10.21 -6.31 1.73
CA GLU A 55 -9.91 -5.78 0.40
C GLU A 55 -10.48 -4.36 0.24
N PRO A 56 -9.64 -3.32 0.15
CA PRO A 56 -10.13 -1.97 -0.06
C PRO A 56 -10.57 -1.77 -1.51
N GLU A 57 -11.88 -1.64 -1.73
CA GLU A 57 -12.46 -1.37 -3.04
C GLU A 57 -12.36 0.12 -3.42
N GLY A 58 -11.86 0.41 -4.62
CA GLY A 58 -11.88 1.76 -5.19
C GLY A 58 -10.74 2.68 -4.73
N LEU A 59 -9.63 2.12 -4.24
CA LEU A 59 -8.42 2.90 -3.98
C LEU A 59 -7.74 3.31 -5.28
N VAL A 60 -7.46 4.60 -5.41
CA VAL A 60 -6.83 5.18 -6.61
C VAL A 60 -5.43 5.68 -6.29
N THR A 61 -5.24 6.25 -5.11
CA THR A 61 -3.97 6.83 -4.68
C THR A 61 -3.36 6.11 -3.48
N VAL A 62 -2.04 6.21 -3.33
CA VAL A 62 -1.34 5.74 -2.13
C VAL A 62 -1.92 6.38 -0.87
N GLY A 63 -2.33 7.65 -0.96
CA GLY A 63 -2.97 8.35 0.15
C GLY A 63 -4.28 7.70 0.59
N ASP A 64 -5.09 7.23 -0.35
CA ASP A 64 -6.35 6.53 -0.05
C ASP A 64 -6.08 5.21 0.69
N LEU A 65 -5.09 4.42 0.25
CA LEU A 65 -4.69 3.17 0.92
C LEU A 65 -4.18 3.41 2.33
N VAL A 66 -3.29 4.40 2.47
CA VAL A 66 -2.74 4.78 3.78
C VAL A 66 -3.86 5.22 4.72
N ALA A 67 -4.78 6.05 4.24
CA ALA A 67 -5.92 6.51 5.03
C ALA A 67 -6.90 5.38 5.37
N TYR A 68 -7.10 4.42 4.47
CA TYR A 68 -7.91 3.23 4.72
C TYR A 68 -7.34 2.41 5.88
N ILE A 69 -6.04 2.10 5.82
CA ILE A 69 -5.35 1.33 6.85
C ILE A 69 -5.26 2.10 8.17
N ASP A 70 -5.00 3.41 8.14
CA ASP A 70 -4.91 4.27 9.35
C ASP A 70 -6.29 4.53 10.00
N SER A 71 -7.39 4.29 9.26
CA SER A 71 -8.77 4.44 9.75
C SER A 71 -9.34 3.17 10.41
N LEU A 72 -8.61 2.07 10.39
CA LEU A 72 -8.97 0.81 11.06
C LEU A 72 -8.41 0.76 12.48
#